data_AF-P0DM61-F1
#
_entry.id   AF-P0DM61-F1
#
_cell.length_a   1.000
_cell.length_b   1.000
_cell.length_c   1.000
_cell.angle_alpha   90.00
_cell.angle_beta   90.00
_cell.angle_gamma   90.00
#
_symmetry.space_group_name_H-M   'P 1'
#
loop_
_entity.id
_entity.type
_entity.pdbx_description
1 polymer ?
#
loop_
_entity_poly.entity_id
_entity_poly.type
_entity_poly.pdbx_seq_one_letter_code
_entity_poly.pdbx_strand_id
1 'polypeptide(L)'
;RETNENDYVDIHKGDKCYSRVGKSFNGGPQPLSLGKGCTDFGTILHELGHSVGFNHEHSRSDRDEYLIVHKENVLSGYERDFEKLWENKTRTIGDFDYDSIMLYGLLCLFKGSV
;
A
#
# COMPACT_ATOMS: atom_id res chain seq x y z
N ARG A 1 15.53 -2.37 -22.62
CA ARG A 1 14.36 -2.85 -23.40
C ARG A 1 14.20 -4.30 -22.99
N GLU A 2 13.13 -4.59 -22.25
CA GLU A 2 12.87 -5.84 -21.52
C GLU A 2 13.02 -7.09 -22.40
N THR A 3 13.42 -8.18 -21.77
CA THR A 3 14.19 -9.30 -22.29
C THR A 3 13.41 -10.61 -22.15
N ASN A 4 12.28 -10.76 -22.86
CA ASN A 4 11.48 -12.00 -22.90
C ASN A 4 10.97 -12.52 -21.53
N GLU A 5 10.98 -11.71 -20.46
CA GLU A 5 10.39 -12.10 -19.19
C GLU A 5 8.86 -12.20 -19.32
N ASN A 6 8.29 -13.27 -18.77
CA ASN A 6 6.85 -13.46 -18.74
C ASN A 6 6.16 -12.51 -17.74
N ASP A 7 6.86 -12.12 -16.67
CA ASP A 7 6.30 -11.37 -15.55
C ASP A 7 7.11 -10.10 -15.33
N TYR A 8 6.44 -8.96 -15.42
CA TYR A 8 7.05 -7.65 -15.23
C TYR A 8 6.04 -6.66 -14.63
N VAL A 9 6.52 -5.57 -14.04
CA VAL A 9 5.67 -4.47 -13.57
C VAL A 9 5.40 -3.54 -14.74
N ASP A 10 4.14 -3.39 -15.12
CA ASP A 10 3.69 -2.49 -16.17
C ASP A 10 3.29 -1.13 -15.56
N ILE A 11 4.27 -0.23 -15.48
CA ILE A 11 4.07 1.14 -14.99
C ILE A 11 3.41 1.97 -16.08
N HIS A 12 2.19 2.42 -15.84
CA HIS A 12 1.43 3.21 -16.79
C HIS A 12 0.67 4.35 -16.13
N LYS A 13 0.22 5.31 -16.95
CA LYS A 13 -0.63 6.41 -16.51
C LYS A 13 -2.08 5.94 -16.41
N GLY A 14 -2.63 5.94 -15.20
CA GLY A 14 -4.04 5.62 -14.94
C GLY A 14 -4.79 6.77 -14.28
N ASP A 15 -5.90 6.46 -13.59
CA ASP A 15 -6.74 7.45 -12.91
C ASP A 15 -6.44 7.60 -11.42
N LYS A 16 -5.81 6.59 -10.80
CA LYS A 16 -5.49 6.50 -9.36
C LYS A 16 -4.07 5.98 -9.13
N CYS A 17 -3.57 6.08 -7.91
CA CYS A 17 -2.33 5.43 -7.48
C CYS A 17 -2.69 4.03 -6.96
N TYR A 18 -2.13 2.97 -7.55
CA TYR A 18 -2.22 1.62 -6.97
C TYR A 18 -1.18 0.67 -7.58
N SER A 19 -0.85 -0.37 -6.81
CA SER A 19 -0.15 -1.57 -7.25
C SER A 19 -0.68 -2.81 -6.54
N ARG A 20 -0.32 -3.99 -7.05
CA ARG A 20 -0.56 -5.25 -6.36
C ARG A 20 0.53 -5.51 -5.33
N VAL A 21 0.17 -6.18 -4.24
CA VAL A 21 1.15 -6.65 -3.24
C VAL A 21 1.84 -7.91 -3.75
N GLY A 22 3.13 -7.79 -4.07
CA GLY A 22 3.97 -8.87 -4.55
C GLY A 22 3.67 -9.29 -5.99
N LYS A 23 4.40 -10.31 -6.47
CA LYS A 23 4.26 -10.84 -7.83
C LYS A 23 2.91 -11.52 -8.05
N SER A 24 2.20 -11.13 -9.10
CA SER A 24 0.98 -11.81 -9.58
C SER A 24 1.23 -13.28 -9.94
N PHE A 25 0.47 -14.21 -9.36
CA PHE A 25 0.60 -15.66 -9.62
C PHE A 25 0.00 -16.13 -10.95
N ASN A 26 -0.82 -15.30 -11.60
CA ASN A 26 -1.45 -15.64 -12.89
C ASN A 26 -0.52 -15.47 -14.09
N GLY A 27 0.72 -15.05 -13.84
CA GLY A 27 1.68 -14.66 -14.87
C GLY A 27 1.32 -13.34 -15.56
N GLY A 28 2.23 -12.85 -16.39
CA GLY A 28 2.01 -11.68 -17.24
C GLY A 28 2.33 -10.34 -16.56
N PRO A 29 2.10 -9.22 -17.27
CA PRO A 29 2.25 -7.89 -16.71
C PRO A 29 1.36 -7.69 -15.48
N GLN A 30 1.95 -7.15 -14.42
CA GLN A 30 1.19 -6.61 -13.29
C GLN A 30 1.09 -5.10 -13.39
N PRO A 31 -0.13 -4.52 -13.40
CA PRO A 31 -0.32 -3.09 -13.55
C PRO A 31 0.15 -2.35 -12.29
N LEU A 32 0.94 -1.30 -12.48
CA LEU A 32 1.18 -0.25 -11.50
C LEU A 32 0.69 1.07 -12.11
N SER A 33 -0.39 1.61 -11.52
CA SER A 33 -1.06 2.80 -12.03
C SER A 33 -0.54 4.04 -11.33
N LEU A 34 -0.11 5.03 -12.12
CA LEU A 34 0.25 6.36 -11.66
C LEU A 34 -0.72 7.39 -12.21
N GLY A 35 -1.69 7.77 -11.39
CA GLY A 35 -2.68 8.80 -11.70
C GLY A 35 -2.16 10.23 -11.54
N LYS A 36 -3.08 11.20 -11.71
CA LYS A 36 -2.80 12.61 -11.43
C LYS A 36 -2.47 12.77 -9.94
N GLY A 37 -1.28 13.29 -9.64
CA GLY A 37 -0.80 13.46 -8.26
C GLY A 37 0.02 12.29 -7.72
N CYS A 38 0.19 11.20 -8.48
CA CYS A 38 0.93 10.01 -8.04
C CYS A 38 2.38 9.95 -8.54
N THR A 39 2.86 11.02 -9.21
CA THR A 39 4.15 11.00 -9.92
C THR A 39 5.29 11.64 -9.14
N ASP A 40 5.07 11.96 -7.86
CA ASP A 40 6.16 12.34 -6.96
C ASP A 40 6.96 11.10 -6.55
N PHE A 41 8.20 11.32 -6.12
CA PHE A 41 9.13 10.26 -5.78
C PHE A 41 8.62 9.35 -4.65
N GLY A 42 7.96 9.92 -3.63
CA GLY A 42 7.46 9.17 -2.48
C GLY A 42 6.35 8.22 -2.88
N THR A 43 5.36 8.71 -3.64
CA THR A 43 4.25 7.88 -4.12
C THR A 43 4.74 6.77 -5.05
N ILE A 44 5.66 7.06 -5.98
CA ILE A 44 6.22 6.03 -6.87
C ILE A 44 6.92 4.93 -6.05
N LEU A 45 7.71 5.31 -5.03
CA LEU A 45 8.37 4.33 -4.17
C LEU A 45 7.37 3.51 -3.33
N HIS A 46 6.29 4.12 -2.85
CA HIS A 46 5.22 3.43 -2.12
C HIS A 46 4.60 2.32 -3.00
N GLU A 47 4.21 2.65 -4.22
CA GLU A 47 3.59 1.69 -5.15
C GLU A 47 4.58 0.60 -5.62
N LEU A 48 5.87 0.93 -5.73
CA LEU A 48 6.92 -0.06 -5.94
C LEU A 48 7.10 -0.97 -4.72
N GLY A 49 6.99 -0.43 -3.50
CA GLY A 49 7.02 -1.20 -2.25
C GLY A 49 5.92 -2.27 -2.20
N HIS A 50 4.70 -1.92 -2.61
CA HIS A 50 3.64 -2.90 -2.83
C HIS A 50 4.06 -3.97 -3.83
N SER A 51 4.59 -3.58 -4.99
CA SER A 51 5.02 -4.52 -6.04
C SER A 51 6.09 -5.52 -5.57
N VAL A 52 6.95 -5.10 -4.63
CA VAL A 52 7.95 -5.96 -3.97
C VAL A 52 7.29 -6.96 -3.02
N GLY A 53 6.20 -6.58 -2.35
CA GLY A 53 5.46 -7.44 -1.43
C GLY A 53 5.13 -6.81 -0.08
N PHE A 54 5.38 -5.52 0.11
CA PHE A 54 5.05 -4.85 1.37
C PHE A 54 3.57 -4.45 1.40
N ASN A 55 2.93 -4.70 2.54
CA ASN A 55 1.62 -4.13 2.86
C ASN A 55 1.79 -2.80 3.60
N HIS A 56 0.71 -2.08 3.85
CA HIS A 56 0.77 -0.88 4.66
C HIS A 56 1.20 -1.20 6.10
N GLU A 57 2.02 -0.33 6.69
CA GLU A 57 2.57 -0.52 8.04
C GLU A 57 1.46 -0.52 9.11
N HIS A 58 0.43 0.32 8.96
CA HIS A 58 -0.72 0.36 9.89
C HIS A 58 -1.61 -0.88 9.82
N SER A 59 -1.38 -1.76 8.84
CA SER A 59 -2.15 -3.01 8.67
C SER A 59 -1.50 -4.20 9.39
N ARG A 60 -0.37 -4.02 10.08
CA ARG A 60 0.26 -5.10 10.86
C ARG A 60 -0.67 -5.66 11.93
N SER A 61 -0.49 -6.93 12.28
CA SER A 61 -1.28 -7.60 13.33
C SER A 61 -1.07 -7.00 14.72
N ASP A 62 0.15 -6.55 14.99
CA ASP A 62 0.62 -5.91 16.22
C ASP A 62 0.41 -4.38 16.25
N ARG A 63 -0.18 -3.79 15.21
CA ARG A 63 -0.26 -2.32 15.08
C ARG A 63 -0.98 -1.62 16.23
N ASP A 64 -1.89 -2.30 16.95
CA ASP A 64 -2.63 -1.72 18.08
C ASP A 64 -1.74 -1.51 19.33
N GLU A 65 -0.51 -2.04 19.34
CA GLU A 65 0.51 -1.75 20.37
C GLU A 65 1.20 -0.39 20.13
N TYR A 66 1.09 0.15 18.90
CA TYR A 66 1.81 1.33 18.43
C TYR A 66 0.89 2.48 18.00
N LEU A 67 -0.31 2.15 17.51
CA LEU A 67 -1.26 3.10 16.93
C LEU A 67 -2.66 2.94 17.52
N ILE A 68 -3.34 4.07 17.66
CA ILE A 68 -4.77 4.12 17.95
C ILE A 68 -5.50 4.55 16.67
N VAL A 69 -6.37 3.68 16.15
CA VAL A 69 -7.22 4.00 14.99
C VAL A 69 -8.59 4.48 15.47
N HIS A 70 -8.84 5.78 15.33
CA HIS A 70 -10.14 6.40 15.59
C HIS A 70 -11.13 6.12 14.45
N LYS A 71 -11.71 4.90 14.43
CA LYS A 71 -12.62 4.43 13.38
C LYS A 71 -13.84 5.35 13.18
N GLU A 72 -14.27 6.06 14.20
CA GLU A 72 -15.33 7.07 14.17
C GLU A 72 -15.05 8.23 13.19
N ASN A 73 -13.76 8.53 12.99
CA ASN A 73 -13.30 9.58 12.11
C ASN A 73 -13.05 9.07 10.69
N VAL A 74 -13.05 7.76 10.44
CA VAL A 74 -12.84 7.21 9.09
C VAL A 74 -14.00 7.62 8.18
N LEU A 75 -13.67 8.00 6.94
CA LEU A 75 -14.66 8.28 5.89
C LEU A 75 -15.49 7.02 5.63
N SER A 76 -16.81 7.19 5.53
CA SER A 76 -17.70 6.04 5.33
C SER A 76 -17.37 5.31 4.03
N GLY A 77 -17.22 3.98 4.11
CA GLY A 77 -16.83 3.11 2.99
C GLY A 77 -15.34 2.74 2.97
N TYR A 78 -14.52 3.39 3.81
CA TYR A 78 -13.07 3.17 3.88
C TYR A 78 -12.64 2.40 5.15
N GLU A 79 -13.58 1.92 5.96
CA GLU A 79 -13.29 1.25 7.22
C GLU A 79 -12.41 0.01 7.04
N ARG A 80 -12.52 -0.65 5.88
CA ARG A 80 -11.71 -1.84 5.53
C ARG A 80 -10.23 -1.52 5.32
N ASP A 81 -9.88 -0.30 4.92
CA ASP A 81 -8.49 0.08 4.67
C ASP A 81 -7.67 0.18 5.96
N PHE A 82 -8.35 0.15 7.12
CA PHE A 82 -7.76 0.14 8.45
C PHE A 82 -7.87 -1.22 9.15
N GLU A 83 -8.30 -2.26 8.46
CA GLU A 83 -8.29 -3.63 8.99
C GLU A 83 -6.86 -4.16 9.14
N LYS A 84 -6.63 -4.96 10.19
CA LYS A 84 -5.34 -5.63 10.40
C LYS A 84 -5.26 -6.87 9.54
N LEU A 85 -4.08 -7.12 8.98
CA LEU A 85 -3.74 -8.37 8.34
C LEU A 85 -3.48 -9.45 9.38
N TRP A 86 -3.84 -10.67 9.03
CA TRP A 86 -3.69 -11.82 9.94
C TRP A 86 -2.26 -12.33 9.90
N GLU A 87 -1.72 -12.70 11.06
CA GLU A 87 -0.34 -13.19 11.20
C GLU A 87 -0.01 -14.40 10.32
N ASN A 88 -1.01 -15.22 10.00
CA ASN A 88 -0.83 -16.36 9.11
C ASN A 88 -0.77 -15.99 7.61
N LYS A 89 -0.97 -14.72 7.25
CA LYS A 89 -0.89 -14.18 5.88
C LYS A 89 0.29 -13.24 5.67
N THR A 90 0.90 -12.74 6.75
CA THR A 90 1.97 -11.75 6.69
C THR A 90 3.15 -12.18 7.55
N ARG A 91 4.34 -11.74 7.17
CA ARG A 91 5.51 -11.83 8.02
C ARG A 91 5.91 -10.44 8.47
N THR A 92 5.85 -10.20 9.76
CA THR A 92 6.42 -9.00 10.38
C THR A 92 7.94 -9.06 10.31
N ILE A 93 8.57 -7.97 9.88
CA ILE A 93 10.03 -7.84 9.76
C ILE A 93 10.43 -6.59 10.54
N GLY A 94 11.18 -6.77 11.63
CA GLY A 94 11.63 -5.67 12.48
C GLY A 94 10.52 -5.04 13.34
N ASP A 95 10.88 -3.95 13.99
CA ASP A 95 9.99 -3.17 14.84
C ASP A 95 8.96 -2.38 14.00
N PHE A 96 7.97 -1.80 14.66
CA PHE A 96 7.03 -0.90 13.99
C PHE A 96 7.74 0.38 13.53
N ASP A 97 7.64 0.71 12.24
CA ASP A 97 8.35 1.84 11.64
C ASP A 97 7.41 3.03 11.36
N TYR A 98 7.48 4.05 12.21
CA TYR A 98 6.70 5.29 12.06
C TYR A 98 7.13 6.14 10.86
N ASP A 99 8.34 5.93 10.33
CA ASP A 99 8.87 6.64 9.15
C ASP A 99 8.74 5.79 7.87
N SER A 100 8.07 4.64 7.97
CA SER A 100 7.86 3.74 6.84
C SER A 100 7.18 4.45 5.69
N ILE A 101 7.76 4.37 4.49
CA ILE A 101 7.12 4.84 3.27
C ILE A 101 5.77 4.16 3.04
N MET A 102 5.53 2.99 3.65
CA MET A 102 4.30 2.20 3.58
C MET A 102 3.27 2.59 4.65
N LEU A 103 3.55 3.52 5.56
CA LEU A 103 2.60 3.98 6.55
C LEU A 103 1.66 5.04 5.95
N TYR A 104 0.35 4.90 6.19
CA TYR A 104 -0.61 5.95 5.81
C TYR A 104 -0.31 7.25 6.55
N GLY A 105 -0.35 8.37 5.81
CA GLY A 105 -0.28 9.69 6.42
C GLY A 105 -1.42 9.87 7.43
N LEU A 106 -1.15 10.59 8.53
CA LEU A 106 -2.03 10.78 9.70
C LEU A 106 -3.47 11.22 9.37
N LEU A 107 -3.71 11.79 8.18
CA LEU A 107 -5.00 12.32 7.73
C LEU A 107 -5.60 11.55 6.55
N CYS A 108 -4.97 10.47 6.10
CA CYS A 108 -5.51 9.67 5.01
C CYS A 108 -6.87 9.10 5.44
N LEU A 109 -7.93 9.38 4.66
CA LEU A 109 -9.28 8.83 4.84
C LEU A 109 -10.00 9.21 6.14
N PHE A 110 -9.63 10.34 6.76
CA PHE A 110 -10.36 10.89 7.92
C PHE A 110 -11.31 12.03 7.52
N LYS A 111 -12.44 12.13 8.22
CA LYS A 111 -13.41 13.23 8.11
C LYS A 111 -12.70 14.55 8.45
N GLY A 112 -12.79 15.53 7.55
CA GLY A 112 -12.12 16.83 7.69
C GLY A 112 -10.75 16.92 7.00
N SER A 113 -10.33 15.87 6.29
CA SER A 113 -9.09 15.85 5.49
C SER A 113 -9.31 16.17 3.99
N VAL A 114 -10.50 16.68 3.64
CA VAL A 114 -10.87 17.23 2.32
C VAL A 114 -11.48 18.61 2.49
#